data_AF-A0A931S3X4-F1
#
_entry.id   AF-A0A931S3X4-F1
#
_cell.length_a   1.000
_cell.length_b   1.000
_cell.length_c   1.000
_cell.angle_alpha   90.00
_cell.angle_beta   90.00
_cell.angle_gamma   90.00
#
_symmetry.space_group_name_H-M   'P 1'
#
loop_
_entity.id
_entity.type
_entity.pdbx_description
1 polymer ?
#
loop_
_entity_poly.entity_id
_entity_poly.type
_entity_poly.pdbx_seq_one_letter_code
_entity_poly.pdbx_strand_id
1 'polypeptide(L)'
;MRRWAIAAVLLLVAFAGVAIGYFLNPTGIPPVKGYIEGKQIQFIHTEASDAKVAALLTEMMGSPVLVVPALAKAPESIVASVYVFANGIKKGEGPFKFQADVFDRPPGTSGYSPLRAVNLVKWKDEGSARELKSAAEVKDAESKGEVTVERPGVVVNMPFLTWPTGRR
;
A
#
# COMPACT_ATOMS: atom_id res chain seq x y z
N MET A 1 34.99 -20.66 -31.85
CA MET A 1 35.37 -20.13 -30.52
C MET A 1 34.63 -18.85 -30.13
N ARG A 2 34.57 -17.81 -30.97
CA ARG A 2 33.97 -16.49 -30.64
C ARG A 2 32.48 -16.50 -30.24
N ARG A 3 31.64 -17.37 -30.81
CA ARG A 3 30.21 -17.50 -30.44
C ARG A 3 29.99 -18.04 -29.02
N TRP A 4 30.81 -19.00 -28.61
CA TRP A 4 30.77 -19.57 -27.26
C TRP A 4 31.29 -18.59 -26.20
N ALA A 5 32.29 -17.78 -26.56
CA ALA A 5 32.76 -16.69 -25.71
C ALA A 5 31.68 -15.61 -25.49
N ILE A 6 30.95 -15.21 -26.54
CA ILE A 6 29.85 -14.23 -26.42
C ILE A 6 28.71 -14.79 -25.57
N ALA A 7 28.32 -16.04 -25.78
CA ALA A 7 27.29 -16.69 -24.98
C ALA A 7 27.68 -16.77 -23.49
N ALA A 8 28.93 -17.13 -23.19
CA ALA A 8 29.44 -17.19 -21.82
C ALA A 8 29.45 -15.82 -21.13
N VAL A 9 29.83 -14.75 -21.86
CA VAL A 9 29.79 -13.37 -21.33
C VAL A 9 28.37 -12.92 -21.03
N LEU A 10 27.40 -13.18 -21.93
CA LEU A 10 26.00 -12.83 -21.69
C LEU A 10 25.42 -13.59 -20.48
N LEU A 11 25.80 -14.85 -20.30
CA LEU A 11 25.37 -15.67 -19.17
C LEU A 11 25.95 -15.16 -17.85
N LEU A 12 27.22 -14.73 -17.85
CA LEU A 12 27.87 -14.09 -16.70
C LEU A 12 27.22 -12.75 -16.34
N VAL A 13 26.89 -11.91 -17.32
CA VAL A 13 26.19 -10.63 -17.07
C VAL A 13 24.79 -10.87 -16.50
N ALA A 14 24.06 -11.87 -17.00
CA ALA A 14 22.77 -12.25 -16.45
C ALA A 14 22.89 -12.76 -15.00
N PHE A 15 23.85 -13.64 -14.71
CA PHE A 15 24.10 -14.13 -13.34
C PHE A 15 24.55 -13.01 -12.39
N ALA A 16 25.44 -12.12 -12.83
CA ALA A 16 25.85 -10.97 -12.05
C ALA A 16 24.66 -10.03 -11.78
N GLY A 17 23.80 -9.79 -12.77
CA GLY A 17 22.57 -9.00 -12.59
C GLY A 17 21.62 -9.62 -11.57
N VAL A 18 21.42 -10.93 -11.60
CA VAL A 18 20.60 -11.66 -10.62
C VAL A 18 21.24 -11.61 -9.23
N ALA A 19 22.54 -11.88 -9.12
CA ALA A 19 23.27 -11.83 -7.85
C ALA A 19 23.27 -10.44 -7.24
N ILE A 20 23.47 -9.38 -8.05
CA ILE A 20 23.35 -7.99 -7.63
C ILE A 20 21.91 -7.68 -7.20
N GLY A 21 20.89 -8.16 -7.92
CA GLY A 21 19.49 -8.00 -7.53
C GLY A 21 19.18 -8.61 -6.16
N TYR A 22 19.63 -9.84 -5.90
CA TYR A 22 19.50 -10.48 -4.58
C TYR A 22 20.32 -9.77 -3.50
N PHE A 23 21.52 -9.31 -3.83
CA PHE A 23 22.39 -8.60 -2.90
C PHE A 23 21.82 -7.22 -2.52
N LEU A 24 21.16 -6.54 -3.45
CA LEU A 24 20.55 -5.22 -3.23
C LEU A 24 19.17 -5.29 -2.57
N ASN A 25 18.46 -6.43 -2.64
CA ASN A 25 17.18 -6.64 -1.94
C ASN A 25 17.11 -8.03 -1.28
N PRO A 26 17.87 -8.25 -0.19
CA PRO A 26 18.02 -9.58 0.42
C PRO A 26 16.72 -10.16 0.98
N THR A 27 15.73 -9.31 1.30
CA THR A 27 14.43 -9.73 1.84
C THR A 27 13.32 -9.85 0.79
N GLY A 28 13.50 -9.25 -0.40
CA GLY A 28 12.57 -9.41 -1.53
C GLY A 28 11.16 -8.83 -1.34
N ILE A 29 10.88 -8.06 -0.28
CA ILE A 29 9.54 -7.52 0.01
C ILE A 29 9.24 -6.39 -0.99
N PRO A 30 8.23 -6.52 -1.86
CA PRO A 30 7.94 -5.48 -2.85
C PRO A 30 7.24 -4.29 -2.17
N PRO A 31 7.63 -3.03 -2.46
CA PRO A 31 6.93 -1.87 -1.97
C PRO A 31 5.58 -1.68 -2.70
N VAL A 32 4.58 -1.17 -1.99
CA VAL A 32 3.32 -0.69 -2.55
C VAL A 32 3.33 0.82 -2.62
N LYS A 33 2.75 1.39 -3.67
CA LYS A 33 2.58 2.84 -3.79
C LYS A 33 1.26 3.28 -3.20
N GLY A 34 1.26 4.45 -2.58
CA GLY A 34 0.06 5.12 -2.09
C GLY A 34 0.22 6.63 -2.16
N TYR A 35 -0.77 7.34 -1.67
CA TYR A 35 -0.75 8.80 -1.59
C TYR A 35 -0.86 9.30 -0.15
N ILE A 36 -0.15 10.39 0.13
CA ILE A 36 -0.36 11.21 1.32
C ILE A 36 -0.21 12.68 0.93
N GLU A 37 -1.20 13.51 1.28
CA GLU A 37 -1.19 14.96 0.99
C GLU A 37 -0.82 15.31 -0.47
N GLY A 38 -1.34 14.55 -1.44
CA GLY A 38 -1.07 14.78 -2.86
C GLY A 38 0.28 14.22 -3.35
N LYS A 39 1.10 13.62 -2.47
CA LYS A 39 2.42 13.07 -2.79
C LYS A 39 2.41 11.55 -2.76
N GLN A 40 3.12 10.95 -3.71
CA GLN A 40 3.28 9.50 -3.74
C GLN A 40 4.25 9.04 -2.66
N ILE A 41 3.91 7.92 -2.01
CA ILE A 41 4.73 7.26 -1.00
C ILE A 41 4.91 5.78 -1.33
N GLN A 42 5.80 5.12 -0.62
CA GLN A 42 5.97 3.67 -0.65
C GLN A 42 5.77 3.13 0.77
N PHE A 43 5.11 1.99 0.88
CA PHE A 43 4.84 1.30 2.15
C PHE A 43 4.77 -0.21 1.94
N ILE A 44 4.64 -0.97 3.02
CA ILE A 44 4.47 -2.42 3.01
C ILE A 44 3.34 -2.85 3.94
N HIS A 45 2.81 -4.05 3.76
CA HIS A 45 1.84 -4.69 4.65
C HIS A 45 2.56 -5.76 5.47
N THR A 46 2.56 -5.66 6.79
CA THR A 46 3.28 -6.64 7.64
C THR A 46 2.32 -7.53 8.43
N GLU A 47 1.35 -6.94 9.12
CA GLU A 47 0.34 -7.66 9.90
C GLU A 47 -1.06 -7.08 9.66
N ALA A 48 -2.10 -7.93 9.73
CA ALA A 48 -3.49 -7.51 9.67
C ALA A 48 -4.33 -8.17 10.77
N SER A 49 -5.34 -7.46 11.25
CA SER A 49 -6.24 -7.96 12.30
C SER A 49 -7.24 -9.01 11.81
N ASP A 50 -7.48 -9.08 10.51
CA ASP A 50 -8.45 -9.98 9.88
C ASP A 50 -7.74 -10.99 8.96
N ALA A 51 -8.13 -12.26 9.07
CA ALA A 51 -7.48 -13.35 8.34
C ALA A 51 -7.73 -13.29 6.82
N LYS A 52 -8.91 -12.83 6.38
CA LYS A 52 -9.23 -12.71 4.96
C LYS A 52 -8.45 -11.55 4.34
N VAL A 53 -8.35 -10.43 5.06
CA VAL A 53 -7.53 -9.29 4.63
C VAL A 53 -6.05 -9.67 4.57
N ALA A 54 -5.54 -10.38 5.57
CA ALA A 54 -4.15 -10.87 5.55
C ALA A 54 -3.88 -11.79 4.34
N ALA A 55 -4.80 -12.71 4.03
CA ALA A 55 -4.67 -13.59 2.86
C ALA A 55 -4.69 -12.81 1.54
N LEU A 56 -5.62 -11.88 1.38
CA LEU A 56 -5.72 -11.01 0.20
C LEU A 56 -4.43 -10.21 -0.02
N LEU A 57 -3.90 -9.59 1.04
CA LEU A 57 -2.67 -8.80 0.96
C LEU A 57 -1.45 -9.69 0.71
N THR A 58 -1.42 -10.91 1.29
CA THR A 58 -0.36 -11.88 1.02
C THR A 58 -0.30 -12.26 -0.46
N GLU A 59 -1.46 -12.56 -1.06
CA GLU A 59 -1.57 -12.87 -2.48
C GLU A 59 -1.16 -11.68 -3.35
N MET A 60 -1.64 -10.48 -3.01
CA MET A 60 -1.29 -9.25 -3.73
C MET A 60 0.22 -8.98 -3.73
N MET A 61 0.87 -9.18 -2.59
CA MET A 61 2.29 -8.84 -2.41
C MET A 61 3.25 -9.95 -2.82
N GLY A 62 2.78 -11.19 -2.95
CA GLY A 62 3.66 -12.35 -3.06
C GLY A 62 4.58 -12.52 -1.84
N SER A 63 4.19 -11.96 -0.69
CA SER A 63 4.94 -11.95 0.57
C SER A 63 3.97 -12.07 1.75
N PRO A 64 4.29 -12.85 2.81
CA PRO A 64 3.35 -13.09 3.91
C PRO A 64 2.94 -11.83 4.68
N VAL A 65 1.63 -11.68 4.90
CA VAL A 65 1.05 -10.77 5.88
C VAL A 65 0.51 -11.60 7.05
N LEU A 66 1.01 -11.36 8.26
CA LEU A 66 0.65 -12.19 9.42
C LEU A 66 -0.70 -11.78 10.01
N VAL A 67 -1.44 -12.76 10.53
CA VAL A 67 -2.73 -12.53 11.19
C VAL A 67 -2.50 -12.20 12.66
N VAL A 68 -2.92 -11.02 13.10
CA VAL A 68 -2.81 -10.56 14.49
C VAL A 68 -4.15 -9.96 14.95
N PRO A 69 -5.12 -10.79 15.40
CA PRO A 69 -6.47 -10.33 15.71
C PRO A 69 -6.54 -9.24 16.80
N ALA A 70 -5.56 -9.20 17.70
CA ALA A 70 -5.46 -8.19 18.74
C ALA A 70 -5.35 -6.76 18.20
N LEU A 71 -4.88 -6.57 16.95
CA LEU A 71 -4.81 -5.24 16.32
C LEU A 71 -6.18 -4.58 16.16
N ALA A 72 -7.27 -5.35 16.00
CA ALA A 72 -8.62 -4.80 15.92
C ALA A 72 -9.07 -4.14 17.25
N LYS A 73 -8.37 -4.43 18.36
CA LYS A 73 -8.64 -3.84 19.68
C LYS A 73 -7.75 -2.63 19.98
N ALA A 74 -6.90 -2.21 19.03
CA ALA A 74 -6.06 -1.04 19.22
C ALA A 74 -6.93 0.22 19.47
N PRO A 75 -6.65 1.01 20.52
CA PRO A 75 -7.41 2.21 20.79
C PRO A 75 -7.24 3.24 19.66
N GLU A 76 -8.28 4.02 19.39
CA GLU A 76 -8.27 4.99 18.29
C GLU A 76 -7.13 6.02 18.38
N SER A 77 -6.64 6.29 19.58
CA SER A 77 -5.52 7.22 19.84
C SER A 77 -4.19 6.75 19.26
N ILE A 78 -4.00 5.45 19.00
CA ILE A 78 -2.76 4.89 18.43
C ILE A 78 -2.93 4.41 16.98
N VAL A 79 -4.10 4.66 16.39
CA VAL A 79 -4.42 4.23 15.02
C VAL A 79 -4.63 5.46 14.14
N ALA A 80 -4.09 5.41 12.94
CA ALA A 80 -4.31 6.39 11.89
C ALA A 80 -5.20 5.78 10.79
N SER A 81 -5.66 6.56 9.83
CA SER A 81 -6.55 6.05 8.77
C SER A 81 -5.77 5.69 7.51
N VAL A 82 -6.25 4.65 6.83
CA VAL A 82 -6.01 4.42 5.40
C VAL A 82 -7.35 4.31 4.69
N TYR A 83 -7.44 4.90 3.51
CA TYR A 83 -8.61 4.85 2.65
C TYR A 83 -8.29 3.94 1.47
N VAL A 84 -9.06 2.85 1.37
CA VAL A 84 -8.88 1.78 0.39
C VAL A 84 -10.09 1.78 -0.53
N PHE A 85 -9.86 1.84 -1.84
CA PHE A 85 -10.95 1.99 -2.81
C PHE A 85 -11.50 0.64 -3.27
N ALA A 86 -12.81 0.47 -3.15
CA ALA A 86 -13.51 -0.76 -3.49
C ALA A 86 -14.22 -0.71 -4.87
N ASN A 87 -14.27 0.46 -5.52
CA ASN A 87 -14.74 0.65 -6.89
C ASN A 87 -14.15 1.94 -7.53
N GLY A 88 -14.59 2.30 -8.75
CA GLY A 88 -14.18 3.52 -9.44
C GLY A 88 -13.07 3.28 -10.47
N ILE A 89 -11.95 4.00 -10.34
CA ILE A 89 -10.84 3.93 -11.31
C ILE A 89 -10.24 2.52 -11.36
N LYS A 90 -10.43 1.82 -12.50
CA LYS A 90 -9.98 0.44 -12.72
C LYS A 90 -8.49 0.35 -13.06
N LYS A 91 -7.92 -0.85 -12.88
CA LYS A 91 -6.51 -1.17 -13.17
C LYS A 91 -5.53 -0.31 -12.35
N GLY A 92 -5.93 0.10 -11.16
CA GLY A 92 -5.05 0.82 -10.24
C GLY A 92 -4.22 -0.13 -9.37
N GLU A 93 -3.42 0.47 -8.49
CA GLU A 93 -2.43 -0.22 -7.66
C GLU A 93 -2.96 -0.63 -6.27
N GLY A 94 -4.24 -0.36 -5.96
CA GLY A 94 -4.85 -0.71 -4.67
C GLY A 94 -5.22 -2.20 -4.52
N PRO A 95 -5.54 -2.67 -3.29
CA PRO A 95 -5.87 -4.06 -2.98
C PRO A 95 -6.97 -4.69 -3.84
N PHE A 96 -7.99 -3.91 -4.20
CA PHE A 96 -9.11 -4.35 -5.03
C PHE A 96 -8.94 -4.03 -6.53
N LYS A 97 -7.72 -3.71 -6.98
CA LYS A 97 -7.38 -3.30 -8.36
C LYS A 97 -8.04 -1.98 -8.81
N PHE A 98 -8.44 -1.17 -7.83
CA PHE A 98 -8.82 0.23 -8.03
C PHE A 98 -7.65 1.15 -7.66
N GLN A 99 -7.88 2.47 -7.57
CA GLN A 99 -6.81 3.44 -7.31
C GLN A 99 -5.99 3.12 -6.04
N ALA A 100 -4.79 3.68 -5.99
CA ALA A 100 -3.87 3.51 -4.86
C ALA A 100 -4.46 4.04 -3.55
N ASP A 101 -4.01 3.45 -2.44
CA ASP A 101 -4.49 3.80 -1.11
C ASP A 101 -4.09 5.23 -0.72
N VAL A 102 -4.98 5.91 0.01
CA VAL A 102 -4.74 7.26 0.53
C VAL A 102 -4.57 7.20 2.03
N PHE A 103 -3.51 7.82 2.54
CA PHE A 103 -3.18 7.85 3.95
C PHE A 103 -3.42 9.24 4.54
N ASP A 104 -3.72 9.28 5.83
CA ASP A 104 -3.68 10.51 6.62
C ASP A 104 -2.42 10.57 7.50
N ARG A 105 -2.25 11.70 8.19
CA ARG A 105 -1.24 11.91 9.24
C ARG A 105 0.17 11.48 8.81
N PRO A 106 0.86 12.29 7.98
CA PRO A 106 2.19 11.93 7.49
C PRO A 106 3.24 11.83 8.61
N PRO A 107 4.35 11.11 8.37
CA PRO A 107 5.48 11.10 9.29
C PRO A 107 5.91 12.53 9.67
N GLY A 108 6.18 12.75 10.96
CA GLY A 108 6.53 14.07 11.48
C GLY A 108 5.33 14.93 11.90
N THR A 109 4.09 14.48 11.68
CA THR A 109 2.88 15.12 12.22
C THR A 109 2.40 14.44 13.50
N SER A 110 1.63 15.17 14.31
CA SER A 110 0.93 14.58 15.46
C SER A 110 -0.04 13.50 15.00
N GLY A 111 0.04 12.33 15.64
CA GLY A 111 -0.86 11.20 15.38
C GLY A 111 -0.46 10.31 14.20
N TYR A 112 0.73 10.47 13.61
CA TYR A 112 1.29 9.44 12.73
C TYR A 112 1.27 8.09 13.45
N SER A 113 0.77 7.06 12.76
CA SER A 113 0.85 5.69 13.21
C SER A 113 1.06 4.76 12.02
N PRO A 114 1.90 3.73 12.15
CA PRO A 114 1.94 2.65 11.17
C PRO A 114 0.73 1.73 11.30
N LEU A 115 -0.01 1.75 12.42
CA LEU A 115 -1.28 1.04 12.54
C LEU A 115 -2.38 1.83 11.83
N ARG A 116 -2.96 1.22 10.80
CA ARG A 116 -3.95 1.84 9.92
C ARG A 116 -5.30 1.17 10.04
N ALA A 117 -6.30 1.91 10.50
CA ALA A 117 -7.69 1.52 10.37
C ALA A 117 -8.09 1.62 8.90
N VAL A 118 -8.56 0.50 8.35
CA VAL A 118 -9.07 0.45 6.98
C VAL A 118 -10.41 1.18 6.92
N ASN A 119 -10.52 2.10 5.98
CA ASN A 119 -11.76 2.77 5.59
C ASN A 119 -12.01 2.45 4.12
N LEU A 120 -13.07 1.70 3.84
CA LEU A 120 -13.42 1.31 2.48
C LEU A 120 -14.19 2.44 1.81
N VAL A 121 -13.63 2.97 0.73
CA VAL A 121 -14.24 4.04 -0.05
C VAL A 121 -14.94 3.47 -1.27
N LYS A 122 -16.19 3.85 -1.47
CA LYS A 122 -16.99 3.51 -2.66
C LYS A 122 -17.54 4.78 -3.31
N TRP A 123 -17.27 4.97 -4.58
CA TRP A 123 -17.95 5.94 -5.43
C TRP A 123 -19.43 5.56 -5.58
N LYS A 124 -20.32 6.53 -5.42
CA LYS A 124 -21.76 6.33 -5.69
C LYS A 124 -22.03 6.22 -7.19
N ASP A 125 -21.30 6.99 -8.00
CA ASP A 125 -21.29 6.89 -9.45
C ASP A 125 -19.84 6.70 -9.94
N GLU A 126 -19.53 5.49 -10.41
CA GLU A 126 -18.21 5.14 -10.94
C GLU A 126 -17.83 5.93 -12.20
N GLY A 127 -18.80 6.45 -12.96
CA GLY A 127 -18.55 7.29 -14.13
C GLY A 127 -17.95 8.66 -13.78
N SER A 128 -18.18 9.12 -12.56
CA SER A 128 -17.64 10.39 -12.02
C SER A 128 -16.34 10.21 -11.21
N ALA A 129 -15.86 8.97 -11.08
CA ALA A 129 -14.70 8.66 -10.25
C ALA A 129 -13.45 9.41 -10.74
N ARG A 130 -12.79 10.10 -9.81
CA ARG A 130 -11.49 10.76 -10.01
C ARG A 130 -10.47 10.24 -9.00
N GLU A 131 -9.20 10.45 -9.31
CA GLU A 131 -8.13 10.07 -8.40
C GLU A 131 -8.13 11.02 -7.20
N LEU A 132 -8.16 10.46 -5.99
CA LEU A 132 -8.07 11.22 -4.74
C LEU A 132 -6.70 10.92 -4.14
N LYS A 133 -5.95 11.96 -3.77
CA LYS A 133 -4.54 11.85 -3.36
C LYS A 133 -4.30 12.33 -1.94
N SER A 134 -5.34 12.74 -1.23
CA SER A 134 -5.22 13.18 0.15
C SER A 134 -6.45 12.81 0.97
N ALA A 135 -6.27 12.58 2.27
CA ALA A 135 -7.38 12.34 3.18
C ALA A 135 -8.37 13.50 3.20
N ALA A 136 -7.92 14.73 2.93
CA ALA A 136 -8.78 15.90 2.79
C ALA A 136 -9.69 15.78 1.56
N GLU A 137 -9.18 15.35 0.40
CA GLU A 137 -9.98 15.09 -0.80
C GLU A 137 -10.99 13.97 -0.60
N VAL A 138 -10.64 12.90 0.12
CA VAL A 138 -11.59 11.81 0.44
C VAL A 138 -12.73 12.34 1.31
N LYS A 139 -12.43 13.12 2.35
CA LYS A 139 -13.44 13.73 3.23
C LYS A 139 -14.32 14.74 2.50
N ASP A 140 -13.74 15.54 1.62
CA ASP A 140 -14.48 16.47 0.77
C ASP A 140 -15.46 15.72 -0.15
N ALA A 141 -14.99 14.68 -0.84
CA ALA A 141 -15.83 13.82 -1.69
C ALA A 141 -16.95 13.14 -0.89
N GLU A 142 -16.66 12.69 0.34
CA GLU A 142 -17.66 12.11 1.25
C GLU A 142 -18.70 13.16 1.65
N SER A 143 -18.28 14.36 2.05
CA SER A 143 -19.18 15.45 2.45
C SER A 143 -20.10 15.92 1.32
N LYS A 144 -19.63 15.86 0.08
CA LYS A 144 -20.40 16.14 -1.14
C LYS A 144 -21.29 14.96 -1.55
N GLY A 145 -21.18 13.84 -0.85
CA GLY A 145 -21.94 12.64 -1.12
C GLY A 145 -21.53 11.93 -2.41
N GLU A 146 -20.33 12.18 -2.93
CA GLU A 146 -19.80 11.53 -4.14
C GLU A 146 -19.32 10.11 -3.83
N VAL A 147 -18.80 9.91 -2.62
CA VAL A 147 -18.37 8.61 -2.09
C VAL A 147 -19.10 8.27 -0.79
N THR A 148 -19.11 6.99 -0.43
CA THR A 148 -19.39 6.51 0.92
C THR A 148 -18.12 5.90 1.52
N VAL A 149 -17.96 6.04 2.83
CA VAL A 149 -16.83 5.46 3.58
C VAL A 149 -17.36 4.51 4.64
N GLU A 150 -16.92 3.25 4.60
CA GLU A 150 -17.30 2.20 5.53
C GLU A 150 -16.08 1.76 6.35
N ARG A 151 -16.22 1.64 7.66
CA ARG A 151 -15.14 1.19 8.55
C ARG A 151 -15.41 -0.24 9.04
N PRO A 152 -14.82 -1.28 8.42
CA PRO A 152 -15.07 -2.68 8.77
C PRO A 152 -14.44 -3.12 10.10
N GLY A 153 -13.76 -2.24 10.84
CA GLY A 153 -13.06 -2.58 12.09
C GLY A 153 -11.74 -3.34 11.88
N VAL A 154 -11.19 -3.31 10.67
CA VAL A 154 -9.90 -3.93 10.35
C VAL A 154 -8.76 -2.95 10.57
N VAL A 155 -7.70 -3.40 11.24
CA VAL A 155 -6.44 -2.67 11.42
C VAL A 155 -5.31 -3.43 10.75
N VAL A 156 -4.49 -2.72 9.98
CA VAL A 156 -3.32 -3.27 9.29
C VAL A 156 -2.09 -2.46 9.71
N ASN A 157 -0.98 -3.14 9.99
CA ASN A 157 0.31 -2.50 10.20
C ASN A 157 0.95 -2.22 8.83
N MET A 158 1.08 -0.93 8.52
CA MET A 158 1.49 -0.42 7.21
C MET A 158 2.62 0.62 7.35
N PRO A 159 3.85 0.20 7.71
CA PRO A 159 4.96 1.13 7.85
C PRO A 159 5.36 1.71 6.48
N PHE A 160 5.73 2.99 6.49
CA PHE A 160 6.20 3.69 5.29
C PHE A 160 7.67 3.41 5.05
N LEU A 161 8.02 3.21 3.78
CA LEU A 161 9.39 3.10 3.29
C LEU A 161 9.89 4.45 2.75
N THR A 162 9.03 5.23 2.11
CA THR A 162 9.35 6.58 1.63
C THR A 162 8.22 7.54 1.91
N TRP A 163 8.53 8.79 2.24
CA TRP A 163 7.59 9.88 2.43
C TRP A 163 8.23 11.21 1.97
N PRO A 164 7.48 12.32 1.83
CA PRO A 164 7.99 13.52 1.16
C PRO A 164 9.31 14.08 1.72
N THR A 165 9.58 13.86 3.00
CA THR A 165 10.77 14.37 3.70
C THR A 165 11.81 13.30 4.02
N GLY A 166 11.62 12.04 3.64
CA GLY A 166 12.54 10.98 4.03
C GLY A 166 12.26 9.58 3.47
N ARG A 167 13.15 8.65 3.81
CA ARG A 167 13.05 7.24 3.47
C ARG A 167 13.73 6.38 4.53
N ARG A 168 13.44 5.09 4.53
CA ARG A 168 14.14 4.05 5.30
C ARG A 168 15.00 3.18 4.41
#